data_AF-A0A8J3M0D5-F1
#
_entry.id   AF-A0A8J3M0D5-F1
#
_cell.length_a   1.000
_cell.length_b   1.000
_cell.length_c   1.000
_cell.angle_alpha   90.00
_cell.angle_beta   90.00
_cell.angle_gamma   90.00
#
_symmetry.space_group_name_H-M   'P 1'
#
loop_
_entity.id
_entity.type
_entity.pdbx_description
1 polymer ?
#
loop_
_entity_poly.entity_id
_entity_poly.type
_entity_poly.pdbx_seq_one_letter_code
_entity_poly.pdbx_strand_id
1 'polypeptide(L)'
;MTTHEPERPDETDGILTDWADEVRAALGIETDVDIRSVLGLAGVVAHSVIRPAAPLTTYLVGFAAGRAAALGEDPDAAAAEAMRISKDLAARRS
;
A
#
# COMPACT_ATOMS: atom_id res chain seq x y z
N MET A 1 15.69 11.24 34.69
CA MET A 1 14.96 11.97 33.65
C MET A 1 15.56 11.55 32.33
N THR A 2 15.00 10.52 31.69
CA THR A 2 15.52 9.98 30.44
C THR A 2 15.02 10.88 29.33
N THR A 3 15.92 11.63 28.70
CA THR A 3 15.63 12.40 27.49
C THR A 3 15.23 11.40 26.40
N HIS A 4 13.96 11.42 25.99
CA HIS A 4 13.54 10.68 24.80
C HIS A 4 14.05 11.49 23.60
N GLU A 5 15.23 11.12 23.12
CA GLU A 5 15.69 11.59 21.81
C GLU A 5 14.64 11.15 20.78
N PRO A 6 14.18 12.03 19.88
CA PRO A 6 13.23 11.63 18.85
C PRO A 6 13.90 10.52 18.03
N GLU A 7 13.27 9.34 17.95
CA GLU A 7 13.79 8.28 17.10
C GLU A 7 13.93 8.84 15.68
N ARG A 8 15.13 8.73 15.12
CA ARG A 8 15.37 9.12 13.74
C ARG A 8 14.38 8.30 12.87
N PRO A 9 13.69 8.93 11.90
CA PRO A 9 12.86 8.20 10.96
C PRO A 9 13.65 7.02 10.39
N ASP A 10 13.01 5.86 10.26
CA ASP A 10 13.62 4.70 9.60
C ASP A 10 14.14 5.17 8.23
N GLU A 11 15.45 5.01 8.02
CA GLU A 11 16.12 5.40 6.77
C GLU A 11 15.42 4.76 5.56
N THR A 12 14.88 3.55 5.76
CA THR A 12 14.09 2.83 4.76
C THR A 12 12.77 3.54 4.44
N ASP A 13 12.05 4.02 5.46
CA ASP A 13 10.78 4.76 5.28
C ASP A 13 11.01 6.08 4.52
N GLY A 14 12.13 6.76 4.79
CA GLY A 14 12.55 7.95 4.05
C GLY A 14 12.79 7.66 2.56
N ILE A 15 13.62 6.64 2.27
CA ILE A 15 13.91 6.21 0.89
C ILE A 15 12.62 5.83 0.12
N LEU A 16 11.69 5.13 0.77
CA LEU A 16 10.42 4.74 0.16
C LEU A 16 9.51 5.93 -0.13
N THR A 17 9.49 6.92 0.76
CA THR A 17 8.71 8.14 0.58
C THR A 17 9.26 8.96 -0.58
N ASP A 18 10.58 9.21 -0.59
CA ASP A 18 11.26 9.94 -1.66
C ASP A 18 11.05 9.26 -3.01
N TRP A 19 11.20 7.94 -3.08
CA TRP A 19 10.96 7.18 -4.29
C TRP A 19 9.50 7.26 -4.77
N ALA A 20 8.53 7.17 -3.85
CA ALA A 20 7.13 7.28 -4.21
C ALA A 20 6.79 8.67 -4.78
N ASP A 21 7.43 9.72 -4.25
CA ASP A 21 7.25 11.09 -4.70
C ASP A 21 7.89 11.34 -6.07
N GLU A 22 9.08 10.77 -6.34
CA GLU A 22 9.70 10.78 -7.67
C GLU A 22 8.79 10.11 -8.72
N VAL A 23 8.24 8.94 -8.39
CA VAL A 23 7.34 8.20 -9.30
C VAL A 23 6.03 8.97 -9.52
N ARG A 24 5.44 9.55 -8.47
CA ARG A 24 4.24 10.42 -8.60
C ARG A 24 4.50 11.58 -9.54
N ALA A 25 5.61 12.29 -9.35
CA ALA A 25 5.99 13.42 -10.18
C ALA A 25 6.21 13.01 -11.64
N ALA A 26 6.89 11.88 -11.88
CA ALA A 26 7.14 11.36 -13.23
C ALA A 26 5.85 10.93 -13.96
N LEU A 27 4.85 10.45 -13.22
CA LEU A 27 3.57 10.01 -13.76
C LEU A 27 2.50 11.13 -13.80
N GLY A 28 2.75 12.26 -13.14
CA GLY A 28 1.78 13.35 -12.99
C GLY A 28 0.54 12.94 -12.18
N ILE A 29 0.73 12.13 -11.13
CA ILE A 29 -0.36 11.62 -10.29
C ILE A 29 -0.35 12.31 -8.93
N GLU A 30 -1.47 12.92 -8.57
CA GLU A 30 -1.73 13.48 -7.24
C GLU A 30 -2.54 12.48 -6.42
N THR A 31 -1.86 11.66 -5.61
CA THR A 31 -2.49 10.65 -4.76
C THR A 31 -1.76 10.53 -3.43
N ASP A 32 -2.51 10.55 -2.33
CA ASP A 32 -2.01 10.27 -0.99
C ASP A 32 -2.04 8.75 -0.76
N VAL A 33 -0.89 8.10 -0.95
CA VAL A 33 -0.78 6.64 -0.80
C VAL A 33 -0.22 6.35 0.57
N ASP A 34 -0.97 5.60 1.38
CA ASP A 34 -0.45 4.99 2.61
C ASP A 34 0.52 3.86 2.25
N ILE A 35 1.81 4.21 2.11
CA ILE A 35 2.91 3.30 1.78
C ILE A 35 2.97 2.13 2.77
N ARG A 36 2.78 2.39 4.06
CA ARG A 36 2.86 1.34 5.10
C ARG A 36 1.73 0.33 4.95
N SER A 37 0.51 0.78 4.66
CA SER A 37 -0.62 -0.13 4.41
C SER A 37 -0.40 -0.98 3.15
N VAL A 38 0.13 -0.39 2.07
CA VAL A 38 0.47 -1.13 0.84
C VAL A 38 1.53 -2.20 1.09
N LEU A 39 2.62 -1.84 1.76
CA LEU A 39 3.71 -2.77 2.06
C LEU A 39 3.29 -3.85 3.07
N GLY A 40 2.46 -3.49 4.05
CA GLY A 40 1.86 -4.42 4.99
C GLY A 40 1.00 -5.48 4.28
N LEU A 41 0.16 -5.06 3.33
CA LEU A 41 -0.62 -5.99 2.51
C LEU A 41 0.29 -6.91 1.67
N ALA A 42 1.27 -6.33 0.99
CA ALA A 42 2.24 -7.08 0.18
C ALA A 42 2.94 -8.15 1.02
N GLY A 43 3.36 -7.80 2.24
CA GLY A 43 3.95 -8.72 3.22
C GLY A 43 3.01 -9.88 3.56
N VAL A 44 1.78 -9.59 3.99
CA VAL A 44 0.79 -10.64 4.33
C VAL A 44 0.59 -11.62 3.17
N VAL A 45 0.41 -11.10 1.96
CA VAL A 45 0.14 -11.90 0.77
C VAL A 45 1.35 -12.74 0.35
N ALA A 46 2.57 -12.17 0.41
CA ALA A 46 3.79 -12.89 0.10
C ALA A 46 3.99 -14.12 0.99
N HIS A 47 3.67 -14.00 2.28
CA HIS A 47 3.81 -15.09 3.25
C HIS A 47 2.67 -16.10 3.17
N SER A 48 1.44 -15.66 2.94
CA SER A 48 0.25 -16.54 2.98
C SER A 48 -0.04 -17.25 1.64
N VAL A 49 0.50 -16.74 0.53
CA VAL A 49 0.25 -17.30 -0.82
C VAL A 49 1.55 -17.77 -1.44
N ILE A 50 2.32 -16.85 -2.04
CA ILE A 50 3.68 -17.01 -2.56
C ILE A 50 4.24 -15.61 -2.83
N ARG A 51 5.58 -15.45 -2.87
CA ARG A 51 6.22 -14.14 -3.10
C ARG A 51 5.68 -13.37 -4.32
N PRO A 52 5.43 -13.99 -5.50
CA PRO A 52 4.85 -13.29 -6.65
C PRO A 52 3.44 -12.73 -6.45
N ALA A 53 2.69 -13.21 -5.45
CA ALA A 53 1.33 -12.73 -5.19
C ALA A 53 1.29 -11.30 -4.63
N ALA A 54 2.37 -10.84 -4.00
CA ALA A 54 2.46 -9.48 -3.44
C ALA A 54 2.26 -8.37 -4.49
N PRO A 55 3.11 -8.26 -5.54
CA PRO A 55 2.93 -7.21 -6.55
C PRO A 55 1.62 -7.37 -7.36
N LEU A 56 1.18 -8.61 -7.61
CA LEU A 56 -0.10 -8.85 -8.28
C LEU A 56 -1.28 -8.29 -7.46
N THR A 57 -1.26 -8.48 -6.15
CA THR A 57 -2.37 -8.07 -5.28
C THR A 57 -2.39 -6.56 -5.09
N THR A 58 -1.24 -5.91 -4.88
CA THR A 58 -1.19 -4.44 -4.74
C THR A 58 -1.59 -3.73 -6.04
N TYR A 59 -1.24 -4.28 -7.21
CA TYR A 59 -1.72 -3.79 -8.49
C TYR A 59 -3.26 -3.85 -8.59
N LEU A 60 -3.87 -4.97 -8.21
CA LEU A 60 -5.34 -5.13 -8.25
C LEU A 60 -6.08 -4.20 -7.28
N VAL A 61 -5.51 -3.93 -6.10
CA VAL A 61 -6.02 -2.93 -5.17
C VAL A 61 -5.98 -1.53 -5.79
N GLY A 62 -4.84 -1.14 -6.36
CA GLY A 62 -4.72 0.14 -7.07
C GLY A 62 -5.68 0.26 -8.26
N PHE A 63 -5.88 -0.83 -9.01
CA PHE A 63 -6.85 -0.88 -10.11
C PHE A 63 -8.29 -0.71 -9.61
N ALA A 64 -8.65 -1.31 -8.47
CA ALA A 64 -9.98 -1.13 -7.87
C ALA A 64 -10.22 0.32 -7.45
N ALA A 65 -9.23 0.96 -6.82
CA ALA A 65 -9.27 2.38 -6.46
C ALA A 65 -9.43 3.29 -7.68
N GLY A 66 -8.60 3.09 -8.71
CA GLY A 66 -8.67 3.86 -9.95
C GLY A 66 -10.00 3.67 -10.70
N ARG A 67 -10.57 2.46 -10.66
CA ARG A 67 -11.90 2.20 -11.22
C ARG A 67 -13.00 2.95 -10.45
N ALA A 68 -12.95 2.96 -9.12
CA ALA A 68 -13.90 3.70 -8.29
C ALA A 68 -13.85 5.21 -8.60
N ALA A 69 -12.64 5.78 -8.66
CA ALA A 69 -12.43 7.17 -9.05
C ALA A 69 -13.05 7.48 -10.44
N ALA A 70 -12.85 6.60 -11.42
CA ALA A 70 -13.41 6.76 -12.76
C ALA A 70 -14.95 6.69 -12.80
N LEU A 71 -15.57 6.07 -11.80
CA LEU A 71 -17.03 5.99 -11.64
C LEU A 71 -17.59 7.12 -10.76
N GLY A 72 -16.75 8.01 -10.23
CA GLY A 72 -17.15 9.07 -9.30
C GLY A 72 -17.42 8.56 -7.88
N GLU A 73 -16.92 7.37 -7.54
CA GLU A 73 -16.97 6.78 -6.21
C GLU A 73 -15.71 7.16 -5.41
N ASP A 74 -15.73 6.90 -4.09
CA ASP A 74 -14.59 7.14 -3.20
C ASP A 74 -13.46 6.11 -3.46
N PRO A 75 -12.30 6.53 -4.02
CA PRO A 75 -11.19 5.63 -4.30
C PRO A 75 -10.53 5.07 -3.03
N ASP A 76 -10.53 5.81 -1.92
CA ASP A 76 -9.88 5.39 -0.68
C ASP A 76 -10.72 4.32 0.01
N ALA A 77 -12.05 4.49 0.01
CA ALA A 77 -12.98 3.46 0.47
C ALA A 77 -12.86 2.17 -0.37
N ALA A 78 -12.77 2.30 -1.70
CA ALA A 78 -12.61 1.17 -2.60
C ALA A 78 -11.26 0.46 -2.39
N ALA A 79 -10.17 1.21 -2.19
CA ALA A 79 -8.85 0.67 -1.87
C ALA A 79 -8.88 -0.09 -0.55
N ALA A 80 -9.43 0.51 0.51
CA ALA A 80 -9.54 -0.10 1.83
C ALA A 80 -10.33 -1.41 1.79
N GLU A 81 -11.46 -1.44 1.08
CA GLU A 81 -12.27 -2.64 0.91
C GLU A 81 -11.52 -3.72 0.10
N ALA A 82 -10.85 -3.34 -0.99
CA ALA A 82 -10.03 -4.27 -1.77
C ALA A 82 -8.87 -4.86 -0.95
N MET A 83 -8.23 -4.05 -0.08
CA MET A 83 -7.20 -4.52 0.86
C MET A 83 -7.79 -5.51 1.86
N ARG A 84 -8.98 -5.21 2.42
CA ARG A 84 -9.67 -6.09 3.38
C ARG A 84 -10.02 -7.43 2.75
N ILE A 85 -10.65 -7.43 1.57
CA ILE A 85 -10.98 -8.64 0.80
C ILE A 85 -9.71 -9.47 0.52
N SER A 86 -8.63 -8.81 0.09
CA SER A 86 -7.36 -9.47 -0.19
C SER A 86 -6.76 -10.15 1.04
N LYS A 87 -6.80 -9.48 2.21
CA LYS A 87 -6.36 -10.05 3.49
C LYS A 87 -7.22 -11.25 3.92
N ASP A 88 -8.54 -11.14 3.81
CA ASP A 88 -9.46 -12.25 4.12
C ASP A 88 -9.23 -13.47 3.23
N LEU A 89 -8.91 -13.25 1.95
CA LEU A 89 -8.54 -14.33 1.03
C LEU A 89 -7.20 -14.96 1.42
N ALA A 90 -6.19 -14.15 1.76
CA ALA A 90 -4.89 -14.64 2.20
C ALA A 90 -5.00 -15.50 3.47
N ALA A 91 -5.80 -15.07 4.45
CA ALA A 91 -6.00 -15.79 5.71
C ALA A 91 -6.68 -17.17 5.57
N ARG A 92 -7.35 -17.44 4.45
CA ARG A 92 -7.94 -18.77 4.16
C ARG A 92 -6.92 -19.78 3.63
N ARG A 93 -5.69 -19.35 3.35
CA ARG A 93 -4.61 -20.13 2.72
C ARG A 93 -3.49 -20.49 3.70
N SER A 94 -3.42 -19.78 4.82
CA SER A 94 -2.59 -20.06 5.99
C SER A 94 -3.21 -21.14 6.87
#